data_AF-A0A3C0BS16-F1
#
_entry.id   AF-A0A3C0BS16-F1
#
_cell.length_a   1.000
_cell.length_b   1.000
_cell.length_c   1.000
_cell.angle_alpha   90.00
_cell.angle_beta   90.00
_cell.angle_gamma   90.00
#
_symmetry.space_group_name_H-M   'P 1'
#
loop_
_entity.id
_entity.type
_entity.pdbx_description
1 polymer ?
#
loop_
_entity_poly.entity_id
_entity_poly.type
_entity_poly.pdbx_seq_one_letter_code
_entity_poly.pdbx_strand_id
1 'polypeptide(L)'
;MPEPLPAGPRLYTIPPSAPFLTILARAVLAGDLPLPGGAKPDPLTLPLTTIYLPTRRAARALREAFLAEAEGAALLLPRIRALGDPDEEAALIFGAEDGASEDGATGAQAIGALPRRLALMRLVLAFGRLLRAEAAAERSVQASPLIEVTPSQASHLAADLARLMDFIESEEVDLSALDEIVPEDFAAHWQITTDFLKIATEHWPGYLAENGLVSPVARRNKLMALEAERLVKGSPYPVIAAGSTGTVPATAR
;
A
#
# COMPACT_ATOMS: atom_id res chain seq x y z
N MET A 1 -37.56 -0.98 -2.06
CA MET A 1 -36.58 -0.20 -1.27
C MET A 1 -36.04 -1.14 -0.21
N PRO A 2 -34.74 -1.49 -0.18
CA PRO A 2 -34.22 -2.28 0.93
C PRO A 2 -34.41 -1.50 2.23
N GLU A 3 -34.84 -2.23 3.26
CA GLU A 3 -35.13 -1.70 4.60
C GLU A 3 -33.88 -1.05 5.21
N PRO A 4 -34.02 0.10 5.91
CA PRO A 4 -32.87 0.78 6.49
C PRO A 4 -32.19 -0.13 7.51
N LEU A 5 -30.91 -0.36 7.25
CA LEU A 5 -30.04 -1.27 7.98
C LEU A 5 -29.77 -0.74 9.42
N PRO A 6 -29.95 -1.55 10.49
CA PRO A 6 -29.79 -1.11 11.89
C PRO A 6 -28.41 -0.51 12.23
N ALA A 7 -28.43 0.44 13.18
CA ALA A 7 -27.32 1.28 13.63
C ALA A 7 -26.44 0.59 14.68
N GLY A 8 -25.39 -0.10 14.23
CA GLY A 8 -24.34 -0.68 15.06
C GLY A 8 -23.26 -1.33 14.21
N PRO A 9 -22.02 -1.51 14.72
CA PRO A 9 -20.97 -2.18 13.96
C PRO A 9 -21.35 -3.64 13.70
N ARG A 10 -21.38 -4.03 12.41
CA ARG A 10 -21.76 -5.37 11.96
C ARG A 10 -20.55 -6.29 11.92
N LEU A 11 -20.16 -6.74 13.09
CA LEU A 11 -19.01 -7.63 13.26
C LEU A 11 -19.46 -9.09 13.24
N TYR A 12 -18.83 -9.89 12.37
CA TYR A 12 -19.02 -11.33 12.27
C TYR A 12 -17.71 -12.05 12.52
N THR A 13 -17.78 -13.30 12.97
CA THR A 13 -16.60 -14.13 13.25
C THR A 13 -16.75 -15.48 12.58
N ILE A 14 -15.66 -15.96 11.99
CA ILE A 14 -15.50 -17.33 11.49
C ILE A 14 -14.51 -18.03 12.43
N PRO A 15 -14.82 -19.25 12.93
CA PRO A 15 -13.89 -20.00 13.77
C PRO A 15 -12.52 -20.17 13.08
N PRO A 16 -11.40 -20.05 13.80
CA PRO A 16 -10.06 -20.12 13.21
C PRO A 16 -9.73 -21.50 12.60
N SER A 17 -10.44 -22.56 13.04
CA SER A 17 -10.31 -23.91 12.50
C SER A 17 -11.12 -24.15 11.22
N ALA A 18 -12.00 -23.21 10.84
CA ALA A 18 -12.84 -23.34 9.66
C ALA A 18 -12.15 -22.75 8.41
N PRO A 19 -12.42 -23.28 7.21
CA PRO A 19 -11.88 -22.74 5.96
C PRO A 19 -12.47 -21.36 5.69
N PHE A 20 -11.79 -20.30 6.14
CA PHE A 20 -12.29 -18.92 6.19
C PHE A 20 -12.98 -18.45 4.90
N LEU A 21 -12.30 -18.59 3.75
CA LEU A 21 -12.81 -18.09 2.46
C LEU A 21 -14.00 -18.91 1.95
N THR A 22 -14.02 -20.22 2.21
CA THR A 22 -15.15 -21.11 1.87
C THR A 22 -16.38 -20.74 2.68
N ILE A 23 -16.23 -20.54 3.99
CA ILE A 23 -17.33 -20.11 4.86
C ILE A 23 -17.83 -18.72 4.48
N LEU A 24 -16.93 -17.80 4.14
CA LEU A 24 -17.29 -16.46 3.66
C LEU A 24 -18.11 -16.52 2.37
N ALA A 25 -17.64 -17.27 1.35
CA ALA A 25 -18.35 -17.43 0.09
C ALA A 25 -19.73 -18.03 0.29
N ARG A 26 -19.82 -19.10 1.09
CA ARG A 26 -21.10 -19.74 1.45
C ARG A 26 -22.05 -18.78 2.12
N ALA A 27 -21.60 -18.02 3.11
CA ALA A 27 -22.44 -17.07 3.84
C ALA A 27 -23.00 -15.98 2.91
N VAL A 28 -22.19 -15.47 1.98
CA VAL A 28 -22.66 -14.50 0.97
C VAL A 28 -23.70 -15.14 0.04
N LEU A 29 -23.45 -16.33 -0.50
CA LEU A 29 -24.38 -17.03 -1.38
C LEU A 29 -25.68 -17.46 -0.68
N ALA A 30 -25.61 -17.78 0.60
CA ALA A 30 -26.76 -18.15 1.42
C ALA A 30 -27.63 -16.95 1.84
N GLY A 31 -27.13 -15.71 1.65
CA GLY A 31 -27.80 -14.49 2.11
C GLY A 31 -27.56 -14.16 3.58
N ASP A 32 -26.63 -14.86 4.26
CA ASP A 32 -26.29 -14.63 5.66
C ASP A 32 -25.35 -13.42 5.87
N LEU A 33 -24.85 -12.85 4.78
CA LEU A 33 -24.14 -11.57 4.77
C LEU A 33 -24.77 -10.64 3.70
N PRO A 34 -24.92 -9.34 3.99
CA PRO A 34 -24.42 -8.59 5.16
C PRO A 34 -25.34 -8.63 6.41
N LEU A 35 -26.43 -9.39 6.35
CA LEU A 35 -27.39 -9.59 7.44
C LEU A 35 -27.66 -11.10 7.60
N PRO A 36 -27.65 -11.68 8.82
CA PRO A 36 -28.00 -13.09 9.02
C PRO A 36 -29.43 -13.37 8.57
N GLY A 37 -29.65 -14.45 7.82
CA GLY A 37 -30.97 -14.79 7.31
C GLY A 37 -31.55 -13.77 6.30
N GLY A 38 -30.68 -12.98 5.66
CA GLY A 38 -31.07 -12.09 4.58
C GLY A 38 -31.53 -12.85 3.33
N ALA A 39 -31.99 -12.10 2.33
CA ALA A 39 -32.33 -12.69 1.05
C ALA A 39 -31.07 -13.19 0.34
N LYS A 40 -31.14 -14.39 -0.25
CA LYS A 40 -30.09 -14.89 -1.14
C LYS A 40 -29.89 -13.90 -2.29
N PRO A 41 -28.64 -13.50 -2.59
CA PRO A 41 -28.38 -12.62 -3.72
C PRO A 41 -28.77 -13.32 -5.01
N ASP A 42 -29.52 -12.62 -5.86
CA ASP A 42 -29.78 -13.08 -7.21
C ASP A 42 -28.54 -12.89 -8.11
N PRO A 43 -28.48 -13.53 -9.29
CA PRO A 43 -27.31 -13.47 -10.17
C PRO A 43 -26.89 -12.06 -10.62
N LEU A 44 -27.81 -11.09 -10.60
CA LEU A 44 -27.54 -9.70 -10.99
C LEU A 44 -27.21 -8.80 -9.80
N THR A 45 -27.62 -9.15 -8.58
CA THR A 45 -27.29 -8.38 -7.37
C THR A 45 -25.98 -8.80 -6.71
N LEU A 46 -25.54 -10.05 -6.86
CA LEU A 46 -24.25 -10.49 -6.35
C LEU A 46 -23.05 -9.63 -6.84
N PRO A 47 -22.89 -9.34 -8.15
CA PRO A 47 -21.79 -8.49 -8.64
C PRO A 47 -21.82 -7.03 -8.16
N LEU A 48 -22.91 -6.59 -7.52
CA LEU A 48 -23.00 -5.25 -6.91
C LEU A 48 -22.42 -5.24 -5.49
N THR A 49 -22.26 -6.40 -4.86
CA THR A 49 -21.59 -6.54 -3.56
C THR A 49 -20.09 -6.35 -3.69
N THR A 50 -19.50 -5.57 -2.79
CA THR A 50 -18.04 -5.37 -2.72
C THR A 50 -17.46 -6.10 -1.51
N ILE A 51 -16.39 -6.87 -1.72
CA ILE A 51 -15.69 -7.61 -0.67
C ILE A 51 -14.22 -7.17 -0.62
N TYR A 52 -13.82 -6.56 0.48
CA TYR A 52 -12.44 -6.20 0.78
C TYR A 52 -11.73 -7.34 1.52
N LEU A 53 -10.54 -7.69 1.05
CA LEU A 53 -9.66 -8.70 1.63
C LEU A 53 -8.26 -8.15 1.88
N PRO A 54 -7.47 -8.72 2.80
CA PRO A 54 -6.16 -8.19 3.14
C PRO A 54 -5.15 -8.27 1.97
N THR A 55 -5.21 -9.33 1.16
CA THR A 55 -4.19 -9.62 0.12
C THR A 55 -4.81 -10.06 -1.20
N ARG A 56 -4.06 -9.91 -2.30
CA ARG A 56 -4.45 -10.44 -3.63
C ARG A 56 -4.57 -11.95 -3.63
N ARG A 57 -3.71 -12.64 -2.87
CA ARG A 57 -3.79 -14.09 -2.71
C ARG A 57 -5.13 -14.51 -2.11
N ALA A 58 -5.59 -13.81 -1.08
CA ALA A 58 -6.91 -14.04 -0.51
C ALA A 58 -8.02 -13.72 -1.54
N ALA A 59 -7.89 -12.61 -2.28
CA ALA A 59 -8.86 -12.25 -3.31
C ALA A 59 -8.99 -13.29 -4.43
N ARG A 60 -7.87 -13.83 -4.92
CA ARG A 60 -7.86 -14.92 -5.90
C ARG A 60 -8.47 -16.19 -5.32
N ALA A 61 -8.07 -16.57 -4.10
CA ALA A 61 -8.61 -17.75 -3.43
C ALA A 61 -10.13 -17.63 -3.12
N LEU A 62 -10.64 -16.43 -2.85
CA LEU A 62 -12.08 -16.22 -2.66
C LEU A 62 -12.87 -16.44 -3.96
N ARG A 63 -12.32 -16.06 -5.12
CA ARG A 63 -12.95 -16.33 -6.42
C ARG A 63 -13.14 -17.84 -6.65
N GLU A 64 -12.11 -18.62 -6.36
CA GLU A 64 -12.18 -20.09 -6.41
C GLU A 64 -13.20 -20.65 -5.41
N ALA A 65 -13.26 -20.09 -4.19
CA ALA A 65 -14.22 -20.50 -3.18
C ALA A 65 -15.68 -20.25 -3.61
N PHE A 66 -15.97 -19.12 -4.28
CA PHE A 66 -17.29 -18.87 -4.86
C PHE A 66 -17.66 -19.89 -5.93
N LEU A 67 -16.74 -20.25 -6.82
CA LEU A 67 -16.98 -21.24 -7.87
C LEU A 67 -17.24 -22.64 -7.29
N ALA A 68 -16.48 -23.02 -6.27
CA ALA A 68 -16.67 -24.29 -5.57
C ALA A 68 -18.03 -24.36 -4.84
N GLU A 69 -18.41 -23.29 -4.13
CA GLU A 69 -19.69 -23.23 -3.40
C GLU A 69 -20.90 -23.04 -4.32
N ALA A 70 -20.70 -22.56 -5.56
CA ALA A 70 -21.73 -22.52 -6.60
C ALA A 70 -21.94 -23.87 -7.31
N GLU A 71 -21.27 -24.94 -6.86
CA GLU A 71 -21.36 -26.30 -7.42
C GLU A 71 -21.12 -26.34 -8.95
N GLY A 72 -20.25 -25.46 -9.46
CA GLY A 72 -19.92 -25.37 -10.89
C GLY A 72 -20.90 -24.57 -11.74
N ALA A 73 -21.93 -23.96 -11.15
CA ALA A 73 -22.80 -23.02 -11.85
C ALA A 73 -22.05 -21.74 -12.26
N ALA A 74 -22.35 -21.22 -13.45
CA ALA A 74 -21.81 -19.94 -13.89
C ALA A 74 -22.37 -18.80 -13.02
N LEU A 75 -21.47 -17.98 -12.46
CA LEU A 75 -21.81 -16.94 -11.50
C LEU A 75 -21.08 -15.63 -11.84
N LEU A 76 -21.81 -14.51 -11.77
CA LEU A 76 -21.18 -13.20 -11.74
C LEU A 76 -20.67 -12.92 -10.33
N LEU A 77 -19.35 -12.85 -10.17
CA LEU A 77 -18.72 -12.70 -8.85
C LEU A 77 -18.95 -11.29 -8.27
N PRO A 78 -18.97 -11.16 -6.94
CA PRO A 78 -18.89 -9.85 -6.30
C PRO A 78 -17.59 -9.13 -6.67
N ARG A 79 -17.56 -7.81 -6.48
CA ARG A 79 -16.34 -7.00 -6.63
C ARG A 79 -15.38 -7.33 -5.50
N ILE A 80 -14.41 -8.20 -5.75
CA ILE A 80 -13.42 -8.61 -4.76
C ILE A 80 -12.17 -7.75 -4.89
N ARG A 81 -11.89 -6.93 -3.87
CA ARG A 81 -10.80 -5.95 -3.82
C ARG A 81 -9.80 -6.29 -2.71
N ALA A 82 -8.50 -6.15 -3.00
CA ALA A 82 -7.44 -6.34 -2.01
C ALA A 82 -6.99 -4.99 -1.44
N LEU A 83 -6.84 -4.91 -0.11
CA LEU A 83 -6.40 -3.70 0.57
C LEU A 83 -4.86 -3.53 0.53
N GLY A 84 -4.09 -4.59 0.74
CA GLY A 84 -2.69 -4.45 1.20
C GLY A 84 -1.57 -4.89 0.25
N ASP A 85 -1.71 -4.85 -1.07
CA ASP A 85 -0.62 -5.30 -1.95
C ASP A 85 0.16 -4.12 -2.60
N PRO A 86 1.46 -3.94 -2.29
CA PRO A 86 2.32 -2.90 -2.85
C PRO A 86 2.75 -3.15 -4.31
N ASP A 87 2.39 -4.27 -4.94
CA ASP A 87 2.70 -4.47 -6.37
C ASP A 87 1.88 -3.52 -7.26
N GLU A 88 2.56 -2.91 -8.24
CA GLU A 88 2.22 -1.74 -9.09
C GLU A 88 0.80 -1.67 -9.72
N GLU A 89 -0.02 -2.71 -9.59
CA GLU A 89 -1.39 -2.79 -10.10
C GLU A 89 -2.49 -2.36 -9.10
N ALA A 90 -2.14 -1.87 -7.89
CA ALA A 90 -3.13 -1.26 -6.99
C ALA A 90 -3.85 -0.07 -7.66
N ALA A 91 -3.17 0.65 -8.55
CA ALA A 91 -3.78 1.68 -9.39
C ALA A 91 -4.77 1.13 -10.44
N LEU A 92 -4.60 -0.12 -10.90
CA LEU A 92 -5.51 -0.73 -11.87
C LEU A 92 -6.82 -1.19 -11.23
N ILE A 93 -6.83 -1.64 -9.98
CA ILE A 93 -8.07 -2.15 -9.34
C ILE A 93 -8.91 -1.02 -8.76
N PHE A 94 -8.29 0.02 -8.19
CA PHE A 94 -9.02 1.20 -7.71
C PHE A 94 -9.25 2.26 -8.80
N GLY A 95 -8.51 2.22 -9.92
CA GLY A 95 -8.59 3.22 -11.00
C GLY A 95 -9.23 2.75 -12.30
N ALA A 96 -9.43 1.45 -12.54
CA ALA A 96 -10.06 0.96 -13.78
C ALA A 96 -11.56 0.67 -13.67
N GLU A 97 -12.09 0.42 -12.46
CA GLU A 97 -13.52 0.12 -12.29
C GLU A 97 -14.41 1.34 -12.08
N ASP A 98 -13.87 2.42 -11.51
CA ASP A 98 -14.47 3.75 -11.61
C ASP A 98 -13.77 4.40 -12.80
N GLY A 99 -14.32 4.15 -13.99
CA GLY A 99 -13.74 4.52 -15.27
C GLY A 99 -13.01 5.84 -15.16
N ALA A 100 -11.71 5.81 -15.51
CA ALA A 100 -10.79 6.94 -15.59
C ALA A 100 -11.57 8.25 -15.47
N SER A 101 -11.70 8.73 -14.24
CA SER A 101 -12.38 9.99 -14.01
C SER A 101 -11.62 10.98 -14.87
N GLU A 102 -12.28 11.47 -15.92
CA GLU A 102 -11.77 12.58 -16.75
C GLU A 102 -11.59 13.84 -15.89
N ASP A 103 -12.16 13.83 -14.68
CA ASP A 103 -11.81 14.68 -13.56
C ASP A 103 -10.57 14.11 -12.85
N GLY A 104 -9.49 14.89 -12.69
CA GLY A 104 -8.22 14.52 -12.04
C GLY A 104 -8.27 14.08 -10.55
N ALA A 105 -9.31 13.36 -10.13
CA ALA A 105 -9.61 12.88 -8.79
C ALA A 105 -8.59 11.86 -8.25
N THR A 106 -7.90 11.13 -9.12
CA THR A 106 -6.87 10.14 -8.69
C THR A 106 -5.52 10.77 -8.33
N GLY A 107 -5.36 12.09 -8.46
CA GLY A 107 -4.15 12.82 -8.05
C GLY A 107 -2.89 12.46 -8.85
N ALA A 108 -1.75 13.00 -8.40
CA ALA A 108 -0.43 12.81 -9.01
C ALA A 108 -0.09 11.32 -9.24
N GLN A 109 0.55 11.03 -10.37
CA GLN A 109 0.93 9.68 -10.75
C GLN A 109 2.02 9.14 -9.82
N ALA A 110 1.90 7.86 -9.42
CA ALA A 110 2.98 7.21 -8.69
C ALA A 110 4.16 6.94 -9.63
N ILE A 111 5.37 7.21 -9.15
CA ILE A 111 6.59 6.85 -9.88
C ILE A 111 6.69 5.33 -10.05
N GLY A 112 7.03 4.87 -11.26
CA GLY A 112 7.26 3.43 -11.52
C GLY A 112 8.56 2.92 -10.90
N ALA A 113 8.65 1.61 -10.68
CA ALA A 113 9.76 0.97 -9.97
C ALA A 113 11.13 1.21 -10.64
N LEU A 114 11.22 1.07 -11.96
CA LEU A 114 12.48 1.29 -12.69
C LEU A 114 12.91 2.77 -12.68
N PRO A 115 12.07 3.75 -13.06
CA PRO A 115 12.40 5.17 -12.92
C PRO A 115 12.81 5.55 -11.49
N ARG A 116 12.08 5.06 -10.47
CA ARG A 116 12.40 5.27 -9.06
C ARG A 116 13.79 4.75 -8.72
N ARG A 117 14.10 3.52 -9.12
CA ARG A 117 15.40 2.90 -8.87
C ARG A 117 16.54 3.67 -9.51
N LEU A 118 16.37 4.12 -10.75
CA LEU A 118 17.38 4.92 -11.46
C LEU A 118 17.56 6.30 -10.83
N ALA A 119 16.48 6.96 -10.41
CA ALA A 119 16.55 8.25 -9.73
C ALA A 119 17.29 8.16 -8.39
N LEU A 120 16.94 7.19 -7.55
CA LEU A 120 17.63 6.94 -6.28
C LEU A 120 19.10 6.56 -6.48
N MET A 121 19.40 5.72 -7.48
CA MET A 121 20.79 5.36 -7.82
C MET A 121 21.62 6.60 -8.18
N ARG A 122 21.04 7.56 -8.92
CA ARG A 122 21.72 8.83 -9.25
C ARG A 122 22.02 9.65 -8.01
N LEU A 123 21.09 9.71 -7.04
CA LEU A 123 21.30 10.41 -5.77
C LEU A 123 22.40 9.74 -4.93
N VAL A 124 22.39 8.41 -4.82
CA VAL A 124 23.43 7.63 -4.11
C VAL A 124 24.81 7.86 -4.73
N LEU A 125 24.93 7.81 -6.06
CA LEU A 125 26.19 8.09 -6.76
C LEU A 125 26.65 9.54 -6.61
N ALA A 126 25.72 10.50 -6.58
CA ALA A 126 26.05 11.91 -6.36
C ALA A 126 26.60 12.12 -4.94
N PHE A 127 25.98 11.50 -3.93
CA PHE A 127 26.43 11.53 -2.55
C PHE A 127 27.85 10.97 -2.39
N GLY A 128 28.14 9.82 -3.00
CA GLY A 128 29.50 9.26 -2.96
C GLY A 128 30.57 10.15 -3.59
N ARG A 129 30.21 10.93 -4.64
CA ARG A 129 31.12 11.93 -5.22
C ARG A 129 31.33 13.14 -4.30
N LEU A 130 30.28 13.56 -3.58
CA LEU A 130 30.37 14.65 -2.60
C LEU A 130 31.35 14.28 -1.49
N LEU A 131 31.17 13.10 -0.87
CA LEU A 131 32.07 12.60 0.17
C LEU A 131 33.52 12.49 -0.31
N ARG A 132 33.73 12.07 -1.56
CA ARG A 132 35.07 12.02 -2.15
C ARG A 132 35.71 13.40 -2.27
N ALA A 133 34.94 14.40 -2.67
CA ALA A 133 35.43 15.76 -2.82
C ALA A 133 35.79 16.37 -1.45
N GLU A 134 34.97 16.13 -0.43
CA GLU A 134 35.22 16.57 0.96
C GLU A 134 36.47 15.91 1.55
N ALA A 135 36.61 14.59 1.43
CA ALA A 135 37.79 13.87 1.90
C ALA A 135 39.09 14.37 1.24
N ALA A 136 39.03 14.69 -0.07
CA ALA A 136 40.16 15.28 -0.79
C ALA A 136 40.51 16.70 -0.30
N ALA A 137 39.51 17.51 0.07
CA ALA A 137 39.69 18.87 0.55
C ALA A 137 40.27 18.91 1.98
N GLU A 138 39.81 18.03 2.87
CA GLU A 138 40.22 17.99 4.28
C GLU A 138 41.55 17.27 4.51
N ARG A 139 42.13 16.62 3.47
CA ARG A 139 43.26 15.68 3.60
C ARG A 139 42.99 14.59 4.65
N SER A 140 41.73 14.29 4.90
CA SER A 140 41.28 13.27 5.84
C SER A 140 41.07 11.96 5.09
N VAL A 141 41.57 10.84 5.64
CA VAL A 141 41.37 9.49 5.09
C VAL A 141 40.31 8.79 5.94
N GLN A 142 39.17 9.42 6.16
CA GLN A 142 38.03 8.69 6.72
C GLN A 142 37.44 7.81 5.62
N ALA A 143 37.86 6.54 5.64
CA ALA A 143 37.41 5.52 4.71
C ALA A 143 35.94 5.16 4.98
N SER A 144 35.01 5.92 4.39
CA SER A 144 33.61 5.50 4.30
C SER A 144 33.42 4.60 3.08
N PRO A 145 32.73 3.44 3.21
CA PRO A 145 32.41 2.59 2.06
C PRO A 145 31.52 3.31 1.03
N LEU A 146 30.92 4.45 1.39
CA LEU A 146 30.11 5.28 0.50
C LEU A 146 30.93 6.17 -0.44
N ILE A 147 32.26 6.27 -0.27
CA ILE A 147 33.14 7.09 -1.15
C ILE A 147 33.39 6.42 -2.51
N GLU A 148 33.37 5.08 -2.56
CA GLU A 148 33.66 4.28 -3.76
C GLU A 148 32.49 3.39 -4.17
N VAL A 149 31.29 3.99 -4.25
CA VAL A 149 30.09 3.24 -4.65
C VAL A 149 30.13 2.96 -6.16
N THR A 150 30.25 1.68 -6.51
CA THR A 150 30.10 1.20 -7.89
C THR A 150 28.64 1.30 -8.35
N PRO A 151 28.34 1.32 -9.66
CA PRO A 151 26.96 1.32 -10.16
C PRO A 151 26.11 0.15 -9.63
N SER A 152 26.72 -1.03 -9.45
CA SER A 152 26.04 -2.20 -8.88
C SER A 152 25.66 -1.96 -7.41
N GLN A 153 26.61 -1.48 -6.60
CA GLN A 153 26.35 -1.13 -5.19
C GLN A 153 25.31 -0.01 -5.06
N ALA A 154 25.38 1.01 -5.93
CA ALA A 154 24.40 2.09 -5.94
C ALA A 154 22.99 1.58 -6.25
N SER A 155 22.86 0.63 -7.17
CA SER A 155 21.59 -0.06 -7.43
C SER A 155 21.10 -0.75 -6.16
N HIS A 156 21.91 -1.59 -5.51
CA HIS A 156 21.51 -2.27 -4.27
C HIS A 156 21.10 -1.29 -3.17
N LEU A 157 21.91 -0.26 -2.89
CA LEU A 157 21.59 0.79 -1.92
C LEU A 157 20.30 1.54 -2.26
N ALA A 158 20.06 1.85 -3.53
CA ALA A 158 18.80 2.45 -3.97
C ALA A 158 17.59 1.53 -3.72
N ALA A 159 17.78 0.20 -3.73
CA ALA A 159 16.72 -0.76 -3.39
C ALA A 159 16.38 -0.67 -1.91
N ASP A 160 17.43 -0.68 -1.10
CA ASP A 160 17.32 -0.73 0.35
C ASP A 160 16.73 0.59 0.86
N LEU A 161 17.17 1.71 0.29
CA LEU A 161 16.63 3.04 0.56
C LEU A 161 15.15 3.15 0.18
N ALA A 162 14.76 2.66 -1.00
CA ALA A 162 13.35 2.63 -1.40
C ALA A 162 12.49 1.82 -0.41
N ARG A 163 12.96 0.64 0.02
CA ARG A 163 12.25 -0.19 1.02
C ARG A 163 12.15 0.50 2.38
N LEU A 164 13.22 1.16 2.82
CA LEU A 164 13.21 1.93 4.07
C LEU A 164 12.16 3.05 4.03
N MET A 165 12.15 3.83 2.94
CA MET A 165 11.19 4.91 2.75
C MET A 165 9.75 4.40 2.69
N ASP A 166 9.50 3.30 1.97
CA ASP A 166 8.17 2.70 1.87
C ASP A 166 7.68 2.19 3.23
N PHE A 167 8.58 1.66 4.06
CA PHE A 167 8.28 1.23 5.43
C PHE A 167 7.87 2.42 6.29
N ILE A 168 8.70 3.47 6.34
CA ILE A 168 8.45 4.67 7.14
C ILE A 168 7.13 5.34 6.74
N GLU A 169 6.88 5.46 5.43
CA GLU A 169 5.66 6.06 4.90
C GLU A 169 4.42 5.19 5.18
N SER A 170 4.57 3.85 5.19
CA SER A 170 3.47 2.94 5.54
C SER A 170 3.11 3.01 7.02
N GLU A 171 4.10 3.24 7.89
CA GLU A 171 3.92 3.42 9.33
C GLU A 171 3.55 4.87 9.72
N GLU A 172 3.52 5.79 8.74
CA GLU A 172 3.23 7.22 8.93
C GLU A 172 4.13 7.90 9.97
N VAL A 173 5.40 7.48 10.01
CA VAL A 173 6.41 8.00 10.94
C VAL A 173 7.19 9.14 10.28
N ASP A 174 7.46 10.20 11.06
CA ASP A 174 8.36 11.27 10.64
C ASP A 174 9.82 10.93 10.97
N LEU A 175 10.71 11.13 9.99
CA LEU A 175 12.14 10.91 10.12
C LEU A 175 12.88 12.07 10.76
N SER A 176 12.21 13.18 11.05
CA SER A 176 12.82 14.30 11.78
C SER A 176 13.41 13.91 13.14
N ALA A 177 12.91 12.83 13.75
CA ALA A 177 13.41 12.32 15.03
C ALA A 177 14.69 11.48 14.91
N LEU A 178 15.20 11.19 13.70
CA LEU A 178 16.34 10.29 13.53
C LEU A 178 17.64 10.83 14.15
N ASP A 179 17.75 12.15 14.24
CA ASP A 179 18.88 12.86 14.87
C ASP A 179 18.93 12.64 16.39
N GLU A 180 17.82 12.27 17.01
CA GLU A 180 17.70 12.09 18.47
C GLU A 180 18.00 10.65 18.94
N ILE A 181 18.20 9.70 18.03
CA ILE A 181 18.21 8.25 18.35
C ILE A 181 19.61 7.73 18.77
N VAL A 182 20.71 8.46 18.55
CA VAL A 182 22.07 7.89 18.69
C VAL A 182 22.94 8.56 19.76
N PRO A 183 23.64 7.78 20.62
CA PRO A 183 24.61 8.29 21.60
C PRO A 183 25.81 9.00 20.98
N GLU A 184 26.35 10.01 21.69
CA GLU A 184 27.48 10.86 21.24
C GLU A 184 28.75 10.08 20.85
N ASP A 185 28.94 8.86 21.37
CA ASP A 185 30.14 8.04 21.15
C ASP A 185 30.31 7.49 19.72
N PHE A 186 29.27 7.54 18.87
CA PHE A 186 29.31 7.07 17.47
C PHE A 186 29.30 8.21 16.43
N ALA A 187 29.50 9.46 16.86
CA ALA A 187 29.16 10.67 16.11
C ALA A 187 29.70 10.72 14.66
N ALA A 188 30.96 10.39 14.39
CA ALA A 188 31.55 10.60 13.06
C ALA A 188 30.99 9.65 11.97
N HIS A 189 30.85 8.36 12.26
CA HIS A 189 30.27 7.40 11.31
C HIS A 189 28.75 7.51 11.24
N TRP A 190 28.12 7.89 12.34
CA TRP A 190 26.69 8.17 12.37
C TRP A 190 26.35 9.40 11.52
N GLN A 191 27.12 10.48 11.60
CA GLN A 191 26.89 11.69 10.82
C GLN A 191 26.84 11.41 9.31
N ILE A 192 27.77 10.58 8.79
CA ILE A 192 27.77 10.16 7.38
C ILE A 192 26.49 9.39 7.03
N THR A 193 25.96 8.59 7.94
CA THR A 193 24.72 7.83 7.75
C THR A 193 23.51 8.75 7.76
N THR A 194 23.44 9.69 8.70
CA THR A 194 22.40 10.72 8.74
C THR A 194 22.42 11.58 7.49
N ASP A 195 23.60 12.03 7.05
CA ASP A 195 23.78 12.80 5.82
C ASP A 195 23.38 11.99 4.58
N PHE A 196 23.65 10.68 4.57
CA PHE A 196 23.16 9.79 3.52
C PHE A 196 21.62 9.70 3.52
N LEU A 197 21.00 9.63 4.71
CA LEU A 197 19.54 9.56 4.84
C LEU A 197 18.83 10.85 4.44
N LYS A 198 19.54 11.99 4.34
CA LYS A 198 19.02 13.22 3.68
C LYS A 198 18.60 12.98 2.23
N ILE A 199 19.13 11.95 1.57
CA ILE A 199 18.61 11.51 0.26
C ILE A 199 17.11 11.20 0.36
N ALA A 200 16.68 10.50 1.41
CA ALA A 200 15.28 10.10 1.61
C ALA A 200 14.41 11.24 2.18
N THR A 201 14.95 12.06 3.08
CA THR A 201 14.15 13.09 3.78
C THR A 201 14.08 14.43 3.06
N GLU A 202 15.10 14.81 2.29
CA GLU A 202 15.19 16.13 1.66
C GLU A 202 15.17 16.04 0.14
N HIS A 203 16.10 15.27 -0.45
CA HIS A 203 16.29 15.26 -1.90
C HIS A 203 15.18 14.49 -2.64
N TRP A 204 14.72 13.37 -2.07
CA TRP A 204 13.71 12.56 -2.71
C TRP A 204 12.33 13.23 -2.79
N PRO A 205 11.79 13.84 -1.72
CA PRO A 205 10.55 14.60 -1.81
C PRO A 205 10.63 15.74 -2.82
N GLY A 206 11.76 16.45 -2.88
CA GLY A 206 12.03 17.47 -3.89
C GLY A 206 11.98 16.91 -5.31
N TYR A 207 12.66 15.79 -5.56
CA TYR A 207 12.62 15.10 -6.86
C TYR A 207 11.20 14.72 -7.28
N LEU A 208 10.39 14.16 -6.37
CA LEU A 208 8.99 13.82 -6.67
C LEU A 208 8.16 15.06 -7.01
N ALA A 209 8.29 16.13 -6.23
CA ALA A 209 7.55 17.38 -6.43
C ALA A 209 7.90 18.05 -7.77
N GLU A 210 9.19 18.14 -8.12
CA GLU A 210 9.66 18.72 -9.38
C GLU A 210 9.13 17.96 -10.61
N ASN A 211 8.89 16.66 -10.47
CA ASN A 211 8.41 15.81 -11.55
C ASN A 211 6.88 15.62 -11.52
N GLY A 212 6.16 16.23 -10.57
CA GLY A 212 4.71 16.05 -10.41
C GLY A 212 4.31 14.61 -10.06
N LEU A 213 5.21 13.87 -9.41
CA LEU A 213 5.05 12.47 -9.04
C LEU A 213 4.82 12.32 -7.54
N VAL A 214 4.33 11.15 -7.14
CA VAL A 214 4.24 10.72 -5.74
C VAL A 214 4.86 9.33 -5.57
N SER A 215 5.13 8.93 -4.33
CA SER A 215 5.51 7.54 -4.04
C SER A 215 4.33 6.59 -4.25
N PRO A 216 4.59 5.29 -4.51
CA PRO A 216 3.54 4.28 -4.55
C PRO A 216 2.72 4.20 -3.25
N VAL A 217 3.38 4.37 -2.10
CA VAL A 217 2.75 4.31 -0.77
C VAL A 217 1.84 5.54 -0.54
N ALA A 218 2.30 6.76 -0.86
CA ALA A 218 1.48 7.98 -0.81
C ALA A 218 0.21 7.83 -1.65
N ARG A 219 0.37 7.38 -2.90
CA ARG A 219 -0.77 7.20 -3.82
C ARG A 219 -1.76 6.18 -3.26
N ARG A 220 -1.27 5.05 -2.74
CA ARG A 220 -2.10 4.03 -2.09
C ARG A 220 -2.89 4.63 -0.91
N ASN A 221 -2.20 5.28 0.02
CA ASN A 221 -2.82 5.85 1.21
C ASN A 221 -3.89 6.90 0.82
N LYS A 222 -3.63 7.70 -0.22
CA LYS A 222 -4.61 8.65 -0.78
C LYS A 222 -5.85 7.96 -1.37
N LEU A 223 -5.65 6.91 -2.18
CA LEU A 223 -6.77 6.14 -2.75
C LEU A 223 -7.61 5.46 -1.67
N MET A 224 -6.96 4.92 -0.63
CA MET A 224 -7.65 4.37 0.54
C MET A 224 -8.48 5.42 1.28
N ALA A 225 -7.92 6.63 1.49
CA ALA A 225 -8.65 7.72 2.12
C ALA A 225 -9.88 8.15 1.31
N LEU A 226 -9.76 8.27 -0.01
CA LEU A 226 -10.90 8.57 -0.89
C LEU A 226 -11.97 7.48 -0.84
N GLU A 227 -11.56 6.21 -0.81
CA GLU A 227 -12.49 5.09 -0.69
C GLU A 227 -13.19 5.08 0.68
N ALA A 228 -12.47 5.35 1.76
CA ALA A 228 -13.05 5.49 3.10
C ALA A 228 -14.09 6.63 3.13
N GLU A 229 -13.78 7.80 2.55
CA GLU A 229 -14.73 8.91 2.42
C GLU A 229 -15.97 8.51 1.61
N ARG A 230 -15.81 7.76 0.52
CA ARG A 230 -16.92 7.22 -0.28
C ARG A 230 -17.79 6.28 0.56
N LEU A 231 -17.18 5.41 1.37
CA LEU A 231 -17.90 4.47 2.23
C LEU A 231 -18.68 5.18 3.35
N VAL A 232 -18.12 6.24 3.94
CA VAL A 232 -18.79 7.06 4.97
C VAL A 232 -20.04 7.75 4.40
N LYS A 233 -20.01 8.19 3.14
CA LYS A 233 -21.19 8.74 2.44
C LYS A 233 -22.29 7.71 2.18
N GLY A 234 -22.00 6.43 2.40
CA GLY A 234 -22.90 5.31 2.20
C GLY A 234 -22.72 4.64 0.83
N SER A 235 -23.02 3.34 0.79
CA SER A 235 -23.06 2.55 -0.45
C SER A 235 -24.48 2.04 -0.67
N PRO A 236 -25.03 2.13 -1.90
CA PRO A 236 -26.33 1.54 -2.21
C PRO A 236 -26.31 0.00 -2.19
N TYR A 237 -25.12 -0.60 -2.22
CA TYR A 237 -24.93 -2.05 -2.24
C TYR A 237 -24.05 -2.53 -1.07
N PRO A 238 -24.15 -3.81 -0.67
CA PRO A 238 -23.36 -4.36 0.42
C PRO A 238 -21.85 -4.19 0.23
N VAL A 239 -21.18 -3.76 1.30
CA VAL A 239 -19.73 -3.71 1.39
C VAL A 239 -19.30 -4.54 2.60
N ILE A 240 -18.43 -5.51 2.37
CA ILE A 240 -17.97 -6.47 3.37
C ILE A 240 -16.45 -6.36 3.45
N ALA A 241 -15.89 -6.07 4.62
CA ALA A 241 -14.46 -6.22 4.88
C ALA A 241 -14.23 -7.53 5.62
N ALA A 242 -13.34 -8.38 5.12
CA ALA A 242 -13.09 -9.71 5.67
C ALA A 242 -11.59 -9.97 5.85
N GLY A 243 -11.21 -10.50 7.02
CA GLY A 243 -9.85 -10.96 7.28
C GLY A 243 -8.79 -9.85 7.39
N SER A 244 -9.19 -8.58 7.48
CA SER A 244 -8.26 -7.50 7.80
C SER A 244 -7.98 -7.48 9.31
N THR A 245 -6.70 -7.41 9.68
CA THR A 245 -6.24 -7.27 11.06
C THR A 245 -5.96 -5.82 11.45
N GLY A 246 -6.17 -4.85 10.53
CA GLY A 246 -5.96 -3.43 10.79
C GLY A 246 -4.52 -3.04 11.14
N THR A 247 -3.53 -3.84 10.73
CA THR A 247 -2.12 -3.64 11.14
C THR A 247 -1.44 -2.48 10.42
N VAL A 248 -2.02 -1.97 9.33
CA VAL A 248 -1.55 -0.77 8.64
C VAL A 248 -2.52 0.37 8.94
N PRO A 249 -2.07 1.54 9.44
CA PRO A 249 -2.95 2.64 9.84
C PRO A 249 -3.99 3.03 8.79
N ALA A 250 -3.58 3.11 7.52
CA ALA A 250 -4.47 3.44 6.40
C ALA A 250 -5.60 2.44 6.16
N THR A 251 -5.43 1.17 6.55
CA THR A 251 -6.46 0.12 6.44
C THR A 251 -7.31 -0.05 7.70
N ALA A 252 -6.87 0.55 8.82
CA ALA A 252 -7.60 0.53 10.09
C ALA A 252 -8.66 1.64 10.19
N ARG A 253 -8.50 2.72 9.41
CA ARG A 253 -9.49 3.80 9.28
C ARG A 253 -10.62 3.40 8.34
#